data_AF-A0ABD3N097-F1
#
_entry.id   AF-A0ABD3N097-F1
#
_cell.length_a   1.000
_cell.length_b   1.000
_cell.length_c   1.000
_cell.angle_alpha   90.00
_cell.angle_beta   90.00
_cell.angle_gamma   90.00
#
_symmetry.space_group_name_H-M   'P 1'
#
loop_
_entity.id
_entity.type
_entity.pdbx_description
1 polymer ?
#
loop_
_entity_poly.entity_id
_entity_poly.type
_entity_poly.pdbx_seq_one_letter_code
_entity_poly.pdbx_strand_id
1 'polypeptide(L)'
;MMTRMRSPASMSLLLLLAVFASTLTVLVSARPIVRHIRSTHEFDRLMKKHATQTGLPVIVDFYSDGCGPCRMIAPIFKKLAKEMEGKGGICQS
;
A
#
# COMPACT_ATOMS: atom_id res chain seq x y z
N MET A 1 43.42 22.11 -5.23
CA MET A 1 42.58 20.89 -5.19
C MET A 1 42.52 20.35 -3.77
N MET A 2 41.55 20.81 -2.97
CA MET A 2 41.31 20.32 -1.60
C MET A 2 40.29 19.18 -1.63
N THR A 3 40.73 17.93 -1.60
CA THR A 3 39.86 16.80 -1.23
C THR A 3 39.77 16.78 0.30
N ARG A 4 38.74 17.44 0.84
CA ARG A 4 38.43 17.45 2.27
C ARG A 4 38.20 16.00 2.74
N MET A 5 39.17 15.45 3.48
CA MET A 5 39.03 14.21 4.25
C MET A 5 37.70 14.26 5.03
N ARG A 6 36.76 13.40 4.64
CA ARG A 6 35.50 13.20 5.36
C ARG A 6 35.85 12.36 6.59
N SER A 7 35.74 12.93 7.78
CA SER A 7 36.09 12.26 9.04
C SER A 7 35.31 10.94 9.19
N PRO A 8 35.84 9.91 9.89
CA PRO A 8 35.13 8.64 10.09
C PRO A 8 33.76 8.81 10.76
N ALA A 9 33.60 9.84 11.60
CA ALA A 9 32.31 10.23 12.18
C ALA A 9 31.27 10.69 11.13
N SER A 10 31.71 11.31 10.03
CA SER A 10 30.83 11.73 8.95
C SER A 10 30.26 10.55 8.16
N MET A 11 31.01 9.45 8.01
CA MET A 11 30.50 8.23 7.35
C MET A 11 29.48 7.51 8.23
N SER A 12 29.73 7.35 9.52
CA SER A 12 28.75 6.77 10.46
C SER A 12 27.45 7.57 10.50
N LEU A 13 27.53 8.91 10.54
CA LEU A 13 26.33 9.75 10.54
C LEU A 13 25.52 9.63 9.24
N LEU A 14 26.20 9.58 8.09
CA LEU A 14 25.54 9.37 6.79
C LEU A 14 24.84 8.00 6.70
N LEU A 15 25.46 6.95 7.23
CA LEU A 15 24.85 5.61 7.28
C LEU A 15 23.62 5.59 8.20
N LEU A 16 23.70 6.20 9.38
CA LEU A 16 22.57 6.29 10.30
C LEU A 16 21.40 7.06 9.70
N LEU A 17 21.67 8.19 9.02
CA LEU A 17 20.64 8.96 8.33
C LEU A 17 20.03 8.18 7.15
N ALA A 18 20.83 7.42 6.40
CA ALA A 18 20.34 6.59 5.30
C ALA A 18 19.47 5.43 5.79
N VAL A 19 19.85 4.78 6.90
CA VAL A 19 19.04 3.73 7.55
C VAL A 19 17.73 4.33 8.06
N PHE A 20 17.79 5.49 8.74
CA PHE A 20 16.60 6.18 9.24
C PHE A 20 15.66 6.62 8.12
N ALA A 21 16.19 7.15 7.01
CA ALA A 21 15.39 7.51 5.84
C ALA A 21 14.72 6.28 5.21
N SER A 22 15.43 5.15 5.15
CA SER A 22 14.90 3.90 4.59
C SER A 22 13.78 3.32 5.46
N THR A 23 13.97 3.26 6.78
CA THR A 23 12.95 2.75 7.71
C THR A 23 11.72 3.65 7.75
N LEU A 24 11.91 4.98 7.69
CA LEU A 24 10.81 5.94 7.61
C LEU A 24 10.01 5.76 6.31
N THR A 25 10.67 5.49 5.20
CA THR A 25 10.01 5.25 3.90
C THR A 25 9.12 4.01 3.93
N VAL A 26 9.56 2.93 4.58
CA VAL A 26 8.78 1.70 4.75
C VAL A 26 7.53 1.94 5.59
N LEU A 27 7.67 2.64 6.73
CA LEU A 27 6.55 2.94 7.62
C LEU A 27 5.47 3.83 6.97
N VAL A 28 5.87 4.83 6.17
CA VAL A 28 4.93 5.74 5.51
C VAL A 28 4.19 5.08 4.33
N SER A 29 4.73 4.00 3.76
CA SER A 29 4.10 3.32 2.62
C SER A 29 3.06 2.25 2.98
N ALA A 30 2.71 2.08 4.26
CA ALA A 30 1.65 1.16 4.68
C ALA A 30 0.29 1.61 4.09
N ARG A 31 -0.13 1.01 2.97
CA ARG A 31 -1.41 1.29 2.32
C ARG A 31 -2.48 0.43 2.97
N PRO A 32 -3.69 0.97 3.24
CA PRO A 32 -4.79 0.13 3.69
C PRO A 32 -5.10 -0.93 2.63
N ILE A 33 -5.23 -2.17 3.09
CA ILE A 33 -5.48 -3.35 2.25
C ILE A 33 -6.85 -3.27 1.57
N VAL A 34 -7.84 -2.65 2.21
CA VAL A 34 -9.19 -2.46 1.67
C VAL A 34 -9.45 -0.97 1.49
N ARG A 35 -9.89 -0.57 0.28
CA ARG A 35 -10.37 0.78 -0.02
C ARG A 35 -11.83 0.70 -0.42
N HIS A 36 -12.67 1.53 0.18
CA HIS A 36 -14.07 1.72 -0.19
C HIS A 36 -14.16 2.72 -1.35
N ILE A 37 -14.81 2.34 -2.45
CA ILE A 37 -14.89 3.13 -3.68
C ILE A 37 -16.35 3.46 -3.98
N ARG A 38 -16.73 4.74 -3.86
CA ARG A 38 -18.14 5.15 -4.03
C ARG A 38 -18.48 5.65 -5.43
N SER A 39 -17.48 5.82 -6.31
CA SER A 39 -17.69 6.38 -7.65
C SER A 39 -16.92 5.61 -8.72
N THR A 40 -17.50 5.57 -9.92
CA THR A 40 -16.89 4.93 -11.10
C THR A 40 -15.58 5.60 -11.49
N HIS A 41 -15.51 6.94 -11.42
CA HIS A 41 -14.28 7.68 -11.73
C HIS A 41 -13.13 7.35 -10.75
N GLU A 42 -13.42 7.15 -9.47
CA GLU A 42 -12.43 6.70 -8.49
C GLU A 42 -11.97 5.27 -8.78
N PHE A 43 -12.91 4.38 -9.12
CA PHE A 43 -12.61 3.01 -9.53
C PHE A 43 -11.65 2.97 -10.73
N ASP A 44 -11.98 3.69 -11.80
CA ASP A 44 -11.17 3.71 -13.03
C ASP A 44 -9.75 4.22 -12.78
N ARG A 45 -9.63 5.29 -11.97
CA ARG A 45 -8.34 5.85 -11.59
C ARG A 45 -7.50 4.85 -10.79
N LEU A 46 -8.11 4.15 -9.85
CA LEU A 46 -7.43 3.14 -9.02
C LEU A 46 -6.99 1.95 -9.86
N MET A 47 -7.85 1.45 -10.75
CA MET A 47 -7.52 0.32 -11.61
C MET A 47 -6.40 0.64 -12.59
N LYS A 48 -6.45 1.81 -13.24
CA LYS A 48 -5.38 2.26 -14.14
C LYS A 48 -4.04 2.42 -13.41
N LYS A 49 -4.07 2.92 -12.18
CA LYS A 49 -2.88 3.04 -11.33
C LYS A 49 -2.35 1.67 -10.93
N HIS A 50 -3.21 0.73 -10.55
CA HIS A 50 -2.78 -0.62 -10.16
C HIS A 50 -2.16 -1.39 -11.34
N ALA A 51 -2.79 -1.32 -12.52
CA ALA A 51 -2.31 -1.96 -13.74
C ALA A 51 -0.89 -1.51 -14.14
N THR A 52 -0.58 -0.22 -13.92
CA THR A 52 0.73 0.36 -14.27
C THR A 52 1.80 0.20 -13.20
N GLN A 53 1.42 0.05 -11.92
CA GLN A 53 2.36 0.06 -10.80
C GLN A 53 2.73 -1.32 -10.25
N THR A 54 1.80 -2.28 -10.26
CA THR A 54 2.01 -3.59 -9.61
C THR A 54 1.86 -4.75 -10.58
N GLY A 55 0.87 -4.69 -11.49
CA GLY A 55 0.52 -5.82 -12.37
C GLY A 55 -0.02 -7.05 -11.62
N LEU A 56 -0.29 -6.92 -10.32
CA LEU A 56 -0.80 -8.00 -9.48
C LEU A 56 -2.33 -8.18 -9.69
N PRO A 57 -2.86 -9.39 -9.47
CA PRO A 57 -4.29 -9.63 -9.56
C PRO A 57 -5.05 -8.79 -8.52
N VAL A 58 -6.22 -8.29 -8.92
CA VAL A 58 -7.13 -7.50 -8.08
C VAL A 58 -8.45 -8.22 -7.92
N ILE A 59 -8.91 -8.37 -6.67
CA ILE A 59 -10.27 -8.85 -6.37
C ILE A 59 -11.11 -7.63 -6.00
N VAL A 60 -12.28 -7.50 -6.64
CA VAL A 60 -13.23 -6.41 -6.41
C VAL A 60 -14.51 -6.99 -5.79
N ASP A 61 -14.86 -6.51 -4.60
CA ASP A 61 -16.15 -6.81 -3.96
C ASP A 61 -17.11 -5.65 -4.22
N PHE A 62 -18.23 -5.91 -4.91
CA PHE A 62 -19.28 -4.92 -5.15
C PHE A 62 -20.39 -5.08 -4.12
N TYR A 63 -20.51 -4.14 -3.18
CA TYR A 63 -21.49 -4.22 -2.11
C TYR A 63 -22.29 -2.91 -1.95
N SER A 64 -23.22 -2.92 -0.98
CA SER A 64 -23.94 -1.73 -0.56
C SER A 64 -24.11 -1.75 0.96
N ASP A 65 -24.06 -0.60 1.61
CA ASP A 65 -24.21 -0.46 3.07
C ASP A 65 -25.56 -1.02 3.58
N GLY A 66 -26.58 -1.06 2.71
CA GLY A 66 -27.91 -1.62 3.00
C GLY A 66 -28.06 -3.13 2.73
N CYS A 67 -27.05 -3.79 2.17
CA CYS A 67 -27.12 -5.21 1.83
C CYS A 67 -26.85 -6.08 3.07
N GLY A 68 -27.91 -6.68 3.62
CA GLY A 68 -27.84 -7.57 4.79
C GLY A 68 -26.84 -8.72 4.62
N PRO A 69 -26.95 -9.55 3.55
CA PRO A 69 -26.00 -10.63 3.28
C PRO A 69 -24.55 -10.16 3.09
N CYS A 70 -24.34 -9.00 2.46
CA CYS A 70 -23.00 -8.46 2.20
C CYS A 70 -22.26 -8.10 3.50
N ARG A 71 -22.97 -7.57 4.51
CA ARG A 71 -22.37 -7.27 5.82
C ARG A 71 -21.82 -8.50 6.54
N MET A 72 -22.41 -9.68 6.31
CA MET A 72 -21.91 -10.94 6.86
C MET A 72 -20.65 -11.43 6.15
N ILE A 73 -20.51 -11.14 4.86
CA ILE A 73 -19.37 -11.55 4.02
C ILE A 73 -18.18 -10.60 4.20
N ALA A 74 -18.43 -9.29 4.41
CA ALA A 74 -17.41 -8.27 4.61
C ALA A 74 -16.27 -8.64 5.59
N PRO A 75 -16.53 -9.19 6.80
CA PRO A 75 -15.45 -9.59 7.71
C PRO A 75 -14.61 -10.77 7.18
N ILE A 76 -15.19 -11.66 6.37
CA ILE A 76 -14.48 -12.77 5.74
C ILE A 76 -13.59 -12.22 4.63
N PHE A 77 -14.11 -11.31 3.83
CA PHE A 77 -13.36 -10.64 2.76
C PHE A 77 -12.16 -9.87 3.32
N LYS A 78 -12.33 -9.15 4.44
CA LYS A 78 -11.22 -8.45 5.13
C LYS A 78 -10.15 -9.40 5.66
N LYS A 79 -10.53 -10.60 6.13
CA LYS A 79 -9.57 -11.63 6.55
C LYS A 79 -8.78 -12.18 5.37
N LEU A 80 -9.48 -12.56 4.30
CA LEU A 80 -8.85 -13.01 3.06
C LEU A 80 -7.88 -11.96 2.52
N ALA A 81 -8.26 -10.68 2.63
CA ALA A 81 -7.41 -9.60 2.15
C ALA A 81 -6.10 -9.45 2.93
N LYS A 82 -6.13 -9.74 4.22
CA LYS A 82 -4.92 -9.80 5.05
C LYS A 82 -4.04 -11.02 4.70
N GLU A 83 -4.64 -12.16 4.41
CA GLU A 83 -3.91 -13.37 4.01
C GLU A 83 -3.26 -13.24 2.62
N MET A 84 -3.83 -12.38 1.78
CA MET A 84 -3.32 -12.07 0.44
C MET A 84 -2.32 -10.89 0.40
N GLU A 85 -1.94 -10.34 1.55
CA GLU A 85 -0.99 -9.25 1.63
C GLU A 85 0.35 -9.64 0.96
N GLY A 86 0.79 -8.80 0.02
CA GLY A 86 2.00 -9.05 -0.79
C GLY A 86 1.82 -9.99 -1.98
N LYS A 87 0.64 -10.60 -2.18
CA LYS A 87 0.33 -11.50 -3.31
C LYS A 87 -0.70 -10.95 -4.29
N GLY A 88 -1.45 -9.91 -3.91
CA GLY A 88 -2.49 -9.27 -4.72
C GLY A 88 -3.05 -8.02 -4.05
N GLY A 89 -3.79 -7.20 -4.81
CA GLY A 89 -4.54 -6.05 -4.28
C GLY A 89 -6.02 -6.38 -4.12
N ILE A 90 -6.69 -5.86 -3.09
CA ILE A 90 -8.12 -6.09 -2.89
C ILE A 90 -8.84 -4.74 -2.78
N CYS A 91 -9.93 -4.58 -3.53
CA CYS A 91 -10.71 -3.35 -3.60
C CYS A 91 -12.17 -3.67 -3.26
N GLN A 92 -12.82 -2.76 -2.55
CA GLN A 92 -14.24 -2.90 -2.21
C GLN A 92 -14.98 -1.67 -2.77
N SER A 93 -15.98 -1.90 -3.61
CA SER A 93 -16.88 -0.88 -4.14
C SER A 93 -18.12 -0.78 -3.28
#